data_AF-A0A953BZ54-F1
#
_entry.id   AF-A0A953BZ54-F1
#
_cell.length_a   1.000
_cell.length_b   1.000
_cell.length_c   1.000
_cell.angle_alpha   90.00
_cell.angle_beta   90.00
_cell.angle_gamma   90.00
#
_symmetry.space_group_name_H-M   'P 1'
#
loop_
_entity.id
_entity.type
_entity.pdbx_description
1 polymer ?
#
loop_
_entity_poly.entity_id
_entity_poly.type
_entity_poly.pdbx_seq_one_letter_code
_entity_poly.pdbx_strand_id
1 'polypeptide(L)'
;MSKISSIRAMRAAAEALEIEAAALRRHAEIAEQRAADKRRRAEFPQIWKRVTAMIEAGLDEPRARAFVANQMGVEIWTVDHWMQKSELRSAALKVWRRDREIFQRAHVLSNVALGELYGLTPTTISRIIRRQLERRYRRGTPAQFG
;
A
#
# COMPACT_ATOMS: atom_id res chain seq x y z
N MET A 1 -54.67 -20.31 39.24
CA MET A 1 -53.52 -20.47 38.31
C MET A 1 -52.86 -19.10 38.09
N SER A 2 -51.98 -18.71 39.01
CA SER A 2 -50.53 -18.48 38.88
C SER A 2 -50.05 -17.27 38.06
N LYS A 3 -50.38 -16.05 38.54
CA LYS A 3 -49.74 -14.78 38.10
C LYS A 3 -48.21 -14.80 38.31
N ILE A 4 -47.72 -15.59 39.27
CA ILE A 4 -46.29 -15.72 39.60
C ILE A 4 -45.51 -16.46 38.49
N SER A 5 -46.13 -17.44 37.83
CA SER A 5 -45.55 -18.13 36.66
C SER A 5 -45.38 -17.18 35.47
N SER A 6 -46.36 -16.32 35.21
CA SER A 6 -46.31 -15.31 34.14
C SER A 6 -45.22 -14.27 34.37
N ILE A 7 -45.03 -13.82 35.61
CA ILE A 7 -43.99 -12.83 35.95
C ILE A 7 -42.58 -13.41 35.77
N ARG A 8 -42.38 -14.68 36.13
CA ARG A 8 -41.10 -15.38 35.90
C ARG A 8 -40.83 -15.60 34.41
N ALA A 9 -41.84 -15.98 33.65
CA ALA A 9 -41.72 -16.13 32.19
C ALA A 9 -41.37 -14.80 31.50
N MET A 10 -42.00 -13.69 31.92
CA MET A 10 -41.69 -12.36 31.40
C MET A 10 -40.28 -11.87 31.75
N ARG A 11 -39.78 -12.15 32.96
CA ARG A 11 -38.38 -11.85 33.34
C ARG A 11 -37.37 -12.65 32.51
N ALA A 12 -37.61 -13.94 32.32
CA ALA A 12 -36.73 -14.77 31.51
C ALA A 12 -36.72 -14.31 30.04
N ALA A 13 -37.86 -13.90 29.50
CA ALA A 13 -37.94 -13.32 28.16
C ALA A 13 -37.21 -11.96 28.07
N ALA A 14 -37.30 -11.12 29.10
CA ALA A 14 -36.58 -9.84 29.15
C ALA A 14 -35.06 -10.04 29.22
N GLU A 15 -34.57 -10.96 30.05
CA GLU A 15 -33.14 -11.31 30.12
C GLU A 15 -32.63 -11.88 28.78
N ALA A 16 -33.41 -12.74 28.12
CA ALA A 16 -33.05 -13.27 26.81
C ALA A 16 -32.91 -12.16 25.75
N LEU A 17 -33.83 -11.19 25.75
CA LEU A 17 -33.77 -10.03 24.85
C LEU A 17 -32.58 -9.11 25.15
N GLU A 18 -32.19 -8.93 26.42
CA GLU A 18 -31.00 -8.16 26.79
C GLU A 18 -29.70 -8.83 26.31
N ILE A 19 -29.62 -10.16 26.42
CA ILE A 19 -28.48 -10.94 25.91
C ILE A 19 -28.36 -10.81 24.39
N GLU A 20 -29.46 -10.95 23.66
CA GLU A 20 -29.48 -10.77 22.20
C GLU A 20 -29.13 -9.33 21.79
N ALA A 21 -29.67 -8.33 22.48
CA ALA A 21 -29.31 -6.93 22.22
C ALA A 21 -27.82 -6.65 22.45
N ALA A 22 -27.23 -7.23 23.51
CA ALA A 22 -25.81 -7.13 23.79
C ALA A 22 -24.93 -7.86 22.75
N ALA A 23 -25.39 -9.00 22.24
CA ALA A 23 -24.72 -9.71 21.16
C ALA A 23 -24.77 -8.89 19.86
N LEU A 24 -25.92 -8.33 19.49
CA LEU A 24 -26.08 -7.50 18.30
C LEU A 24 -25.21 -6.25 18.34
N ARG A 25 -25.09 -5.57 19.49
CA ARG A 25 -24.18 -4.42 19.66
C ARG A 25 -22.72 -4.82 19.41
N ARG A 26 -22.27 -5.93 19.99
CA ARG A 26 -20.90 -6.44 19.76
C ARG A 26 -20.66 -6.81 18.30
N HIS A 27 -21.64 -7.41 17.64
CA HIS A 27 -21.54 -7.73 16.21
C HIS A 27 -21.47 -6.47 15.34
N ALA A 28 -22.26 -5.44 15.66
CA ALA A 28 -22.21 -4.15 14.97
C ALA A 28 -20.84 -3.48 15.15
N GLU A 29 -20.30 -3.47 16.36
CA GLU A 29 -18.99 -2.90 16.68
C GLU A 29 -17.84 -3.61 15.93
N ILE A 30 -17.88 -4.95 15.87
CA ILE A 30 -16.93 -5.75 15.07
C ILE A 30 -17.09 -5.46 13.57
N ALA A 31 -18.31 -5.28 13.07
CA ALA A 31 -18.57 -4.95 11.68
C ALA A 31 -18.05 -3.55 11.33
N GLU A 32 -18.22 -2.57 12.22
CA GLU A 32 -17.65 -1.22 12.08
C GLU A 32 -16.13 -1.24 12.09
N GLN A 33 -15.50 -1.97 13.01
CA GLN A 33 -14.04 -2.14 13.03
C GLN A 33 -13.53 -2.80 11.74
N ARG A 34 -14.20 -3.85 11.26
CA ARG A 34 -13.86 -4.49 9.98
C ARG A 34 -14.05 -3.54 8.79
N ALA A 35 -15.09 -2.70 8.81
CA ALA A 35 -15.33 -1.71 7.76
C ALA A 35 -14.28 -0.59 7.79
N ALA A 36 -13.92 -0.08 8.97
CA ALA A 36 -12.86 0.89 9.17
C ALA A 36 -11.49 0.33 8.73
N ASP A 37 -11.21 -0.92 9.08
CA ASP A 37 -9.99 -1.62 8.63
C ASP A 37 -10.01 -1.89 7.13
N LYS A 38 -11.17 -2.18 6.54
CA LYS A 38 -11.32 -2.31 5.08
C LYS A 38 -11.10 -0.98 4.37
N ARG A 39 -11.61 0.14 4.92
CA ARG A 39 -11.38 1.50 4.40
C ARG A 39 -9.90 1.87 4.47
N ARG A 40 -9.27 1.70 5.64
CA ARG A 40 -7.82 1.84 5.82
C ARG A 40 -7.05 0.96 4.82
N ARG A 41 -7.47 -0.30 4.64
CA ARG A 41 -6.88 -1.24 3.66
C ARG A 41 -7.03 -0.83 2.20
N ALA A 42 -8.08 -0.09 1.85
CA ALA A 42 -8.29 0.43 0.50
C ALA A 42 -7.42 1.67 0.18
N GLU A 43 -6.96 2.39 1.20
CA GLU A 43 -6.06 3.55 1.05
C GLU A 43 -4.58 3.12 0.86
N PHE A 44 -4.15 2.00 1.44
CA PHE A 44 -2.76 1.53 1.41
C PHE A 44 -2.15 1.23 0.02
N PRO A 45 -2.88 0.73 -1.01
CA PRO A 45 -2.32 0.47 -2.34
C PRO A 45 -1.83 1.73 -3.08
N GLN A 46 -2.15 2.94 -2.60
CA GLN A 46 -1.76 4.19 -3.24
C GLN A 46 -0.39 4.72 -2.80
N ILE A 47 0.16 4.23 -1.70
CA ILE A 47 1.36 4.83 -1.10
C ILE A 47 2.58 4.63 -1.98
N TRP A 48 2.80 3.40 -2.46
CA TRP A 48 3.90 3.15 -3.39
C TRP A 48 3.71 3.91 -4.71
N LYS A 49 2.46 4.10 -5.19
CA LYS A 49 2.20 4.92 -6.39
C LYS A 49 2.59 6.38 -6.17
N ARG A 50 2.28 6.96 -5.00
CA ARG A 50 2.68 8.33 -4.64
C ARG A 50 4.19 8.47 -4.53
N VAL A 51 4.85 7.56 -3.80
CA VAL A 51 6.32 7.56 -3.65
C VAL A 51 7.01 7.40 -5.01
N THR A 52 6.57 6.43 -5.83
CA THR A 52 7.15 6.21 -7.16
C THR A 52 6.91 7.40 -8.10
N ALA A 53 5.74 8.03 -8.06
CA ALA A 53 5.47 9.24 -8.84
C ALA A 53 6.42 10.39 -8.47
N MET A 54 6.72 10.59 -7.18
CA MET A 54 7.68 11.61 -6.74
C MET A 54 9.11 11.29 -7.18
N ILE A 55 9.51 10.02 -7.09
CA ILE A 55 10.82 9.58 -7.58
C ILE A 55 10.94 9.80 -9.09
N GLU A 56 9.88 9.49 -9.84
CA GLU A 56 9.84 9.76 -11.28
C GLU A 56 9.77 11.26 -11.61
N ALA A 57 9.33 12.10 -10.67
CA ALA A 57 9.41 13.56 -10.77
C ALA A 57 10.80 14.12 -10.39
N GLY A 58 11.76 13.26 -10.04
CA GLY A 58 13.15 13.64 -9.79
C GLY A 58 13.52 13.78 -8.31
N LEU A 59 12.61 13.48 -7.38
CA LEU A 59 12.98 13.39 -5.97
C LEU A 59 13.80 12.13 -5.72
N ASP A 60 14.77 12.22 -4.81
CA ASP A 60 15.41 11.03 -4.28
C ASP A 60 14.40 10.20 -3.45
N GLU A 61 14.68 8.92 -3.28
CA GLU A 61 13.75 8.00 -2.60
C GLU A 61 13.52 8.37 -1.12
N PRO A 62 14.55 8.76 -0.33
CA PRO A 62 14.33 9.22 1.04
C PRO A 62 13.43 10.45 1.14
N ARG A 63 13.64 11.49 0.31
CA ARG A 63 12.81 12.70 0.32
C ARG A 63 11.41 12.42 -0.18
N ALA A 64 11.25 11.59 -1.20
CA ALA A 64 9.93 11.17 -1.67
C ALA A 64 9.12 10.50 -0.55
N ARG A 65 9.74 9.63 0.25
CA ARG A 65 9.08 9.00 1.40
C ARG A 65 8.76 9.98 2.51
N ALA A 66 9.70 10.86 2.87
CA ALA A 66 9.48 11.90 3.88
C ALA A 66 8.35 12.86 3.47
N PHE A 67 8.30 13.24 2.19
CA PHE A 67 7.26 14.11 1.67
C PHE A 67 5.88 13.44 1.70
N VAL A 68 5.79 12.16 1.32
CA VAL A 68 4.53 11.39 1.46
C VAL A 68 4.12 11.25 2.93
N ALA A 69 5.07 11.01 3.85
CA ALA A 69 4.81 10.93 5.28
C ALA A 69 4.20 12.24 5.81
N ASN A 70 4.82 13.37 5.46
CA ASN A 70 4.33 14.71 5.81
C ASN A 70 2.93 15.00 5.22
N GLN A 71 2.71 14.70 3.93
CA GLN A 71 1.40 14.88 3.29
C GLN A 71 0.29 14.04 3.92
N MET A 72 0.63 12.90 4.51
CA MET A 72 -0.33 12.00 5.15
C MET A 72 -0.46 12.24 6.66
N GLY A 73 0.33 13.14 7.24
CA GLY A 73 0.35 13.38 8.69
C GLY A 73 0.79 12.14 9.48
N VAL A 74 1.70 11.34 8.92
CA VAL A 74 2.21 10.12 9.56
C VAL A 74 3.72 10.14 9.68
N GLU A 75 4.24 9.32 10.59
CA GLU A 75 5.67 9.11 10.73
C GLU A 75 6.29 8.37 9.54
N ILE A 76 7.55 8.67 9.23
CA ILE A 76 8.26 8.09 8.07
C ILE A 76 8.34 6.56 8.13
N TRP A 77 8.53 5.98 9.32
CA TRP A 77 8.57 4.53 9.52
C TRP A 77 7.25 3.84 9.11
N THR A 78 6.13 4.57 9.18
CA THR A 78 4.82 4.06 8.75
C THR A 78 4.78 3.92 7.23
N VAL A 79 5.32 4.90 6.51
CA VAL A 79 5.47 4.85 5.04
C VAL A 79 6.40 3.72 4.63
N ASP A 80 7.51 3.53 5.35
CA ASP A 80 8.45 2.43 5.10
C ASP A 80 7.79 1.05 5.24
N HIS A 81 7.04 0.86 6.33
CA HIS A 81 6.26 -0.37 6.55
C HIS A 81 5.26 -0.63 5.43
N TRP A 82 4.56 0.41 4.97
CA TRP A 82 3.60 0.28 3.88
C TRP A 82 4.26 0.04 2.52
N MET A 83 5.44 0.62 2.28
CA MET A 83 6.26 0.33 1.10
C MET A 83 6.70 -1.13 1.08
N GLN A 84 7.20 -1.66 2.21
CA GLN A 84 7.58 -3.07 2.35
C GLN A 84 6.39 -4.01 2.12
N LYS A 85 5.23 -3.72 2.73
CA LYS A 85 4.00 -4.50 2.48
C LYS A 85 3.55 -4.45 1.03
N SER A 86 3.67 -3.29 0.39
CA SER A 86 3.32 -3.12 -1.03
C SER A 86 4.24 -3.94 -1.92
N GLU A 87 5.52 -4.03 -1.58
CA GLU A 87 6.51 -4.79 -2.34
C GLU A 87 6.24 -6.29 -2.28
N LEU A 88 5.83 -6.81 -1.12
CA LEU A 88 5.43 -8.21 -0.99
C LEU A 88 4.20 -8.56 -1.84
N ARG A 89 3.29 -7.62 -2.03
CA ARG A 89 1.96 -7.86 -2.64
C ARG A 89 1.85 -7.43 -4.12
N SER A 90 2.65 -6.47 -4.56
CA SER A 90 2.54 -5.85 -5.88
C SER A 90 3.66 -6.30 -6.80
N ALA A 91 3.33 -7.21 -7.73
CA ALA A 91 4.26 -7.59 -8.80
C ALA A 91 4.71 -6.36 -9.63
N ALA A 92 3.81 -5.39 -9.82
CA ALA A 92 4.12 -4.15 -10.54
C ALA A 92 5.20 -3.32 -9.83
N LEU A 93 5.15 -3.22 -8.49
CA LEU A 93 6.18 -2.50 -7.72
C LEU A 93 7.53 -3.23 -7.77
N LYS A 94 7.54 -4.57 -7.69
CA LYS A 94 8.76 -5.37 -7.83
C LYS A 94 9.41 -5.14 -9.20
N VAL A 95 8.63 -5.20 -10.27
CA VAL A 95 9.10 -4.92 -11.64
C VAL A 95 9.61 -3.49 -11.74
N TRP A 96 8.89 -2.51 -11.20
CA TRP A 96 9.32 -1.11 -11.21
C TRP A 96 10.67 -0.91 -10.49
N ARG A 97 10.85 -1.50 -9.30
CA ARG A 97 12.11 -1.43 -8.54
C ARG A 97 13.26 -2.06 -9.33
N ARG A 98 13.07 -3.27 -9.84
CA ARG A 98 14.06 -3.98 -10.65
C ARG A 98 14.47 -3.15 -11.88
N ASP A 99 13.48 -2.65 -12.63
CA ASP A 99 13.73 -1.89 -13.85
C ASP A 99 14.47 -0.57 -13.55
N ARG A 100 14.18 0.07 -12.41
CA ARG A 100 14.90 1.26 -11.93
C ARG A 100 16.34 0.92 -11.54
N GLU A 101 16.55 -0.19 -10.83
CA GLU A 101 17.88 -0.63 -10.44
C GLU A 101 18.75 -0.99 -11.66
N ILE A 102 18.17 -1.70 -12.65
CA ILE A 102 18.80 -1.97 -13.94
C ILE A 102 19.23 -0.65 -14.60
N PHE A 103 18.33 0.33 -14.67
CA PHE A 103 18.63 1.63 -15.27
C PHE A 103 19.72 2.40 -14.50
N GLN A 104 19.68 2.36 -13.16
CA GLN A 104 20.71 2.95 -12.32
C GLN A 104 22.06 2.28 -12.52
N ARG A 105 22.14 0.97 -12.74
CA ARG A 105 23.42 0.26 -12.96
C ARG A 105 23.91 0.30 -14.41
N ALA A 106 23.07 0.72 -15.36
CA ALA A 106 23.38 0.77 -16.79
C ALA A 106 24.50 1.74 -17.19
N HIS A 107 24.90 2.67 -16.30
CA HIS A 107 26.07 3.53 -16.55
C HIS A 107 27.41 2.84 -16.24
N VAL A 108 27.39 1.72 -15.51
CA VAL A 108 28.61 0.99 -15.08
C VAL A 108 28.71 -0.38 -15.74
N LEU A 109 27.57 -1.04 -15.96
CA LEU A 109 27.51 -2.42 -16.42
C LEU A 109 27.02 -2.53 -17.86
N SER A 110 27.56 -3.49 -18.61
CA SER A 110 27.08 -3.83 -19.94
C SER A 110 25.72 -4.52 -19.89
N ASN A 111 24.97 -4.50 -21.00
CA ASN A 111 23.67 -5.18 -21.10
C ASN A 111 23.78 -6.69 -20.90
N VAL A 112 24.93 -7.30 -21.20
CA VAL A 112 25.19 -8.73 -20.98
C VAL A 112 25.34 -9.00 -19.48
N ALA A 113 26.19 -8.24 -18.79
CA ALA A 113 26.40 -8.38 -17.35
C ALA A 113 25.13 -8.11 -16.54
N LEU A 114 24.34 -7.11 -16.93
CA LEU A 114 23.01 -6.88 -16.35
C LEU A 114 22.04 -8.03 -16.64
N GLY A 115 22.12 -8.62 -17.83
CA GLY A 115 21.30 -9.77 -18.19
C GLY A 115 21.57 -10.97 -17.29
N GLU A 116 22.85 -11.28 -17.05
CA GLU A 116 23.27 -12.34 -16.13
C GLU A 116 22.83 -12.06 -14.69
N LEU A 117 23.05 -10.84 -14.19
CA LEU A 117 22.70 -10.45 -12.82
C LEU A 117 21.20 -10.57 -12.51
N TYR A 118 20.36 -10.21 -13.48
CA TYR A 118 18.90 -10.18 -13.28
C TYR A 118 18.16 -11.37 -13.92
N GLY A 119 18.87 -12.32 -14.53
CA GLY A 119 18.28 -13.47 -15.24
C GLY A 119 17.44 -13.06 -16.46
N LEU A 120 17.87 -12.04 -17.20
CA LEU A 120 17.17 -11.47 -18.35
C LEU A 120 18.05 -11.49 -19.61
N THR A 121 17.44 -11.51 -20.79
CA THR A 121 18.20 -11.38 -22.04
C THR A 121 18.75 -9.96 -22.22
N PRO A 122 19.92 -9.78 -22.86
CA PRO A 122 20.48 -8.45 -23.14
C PRO A 122 19.53 -7.54 -23.93
N THR A 123 18.70 -8.12 -24.81
CA THR A 123 17.64 -7.40 -25.55
C THR A 123 16.56 -6.87 -24.61
N THR A 124 16.20 -7.64 -23.58
CA THR A 124 15.23 -7.20 -22.57
C THR A 124 15.78 -6.07 -21.72
N ILE A 125 17.05 -6.16 -21.30
CA ILE A 125 17.75 -5.05 -20.62
C ILE A 125 17.73 -3.78 -21.48
N SER A 126 18.08 -3.88 -22.76
CA SER A 126 18.05 -2.76 -23.70
C SER A 126 16.67 -2.12 -23.78
N ARG A 127 15.61 -2.93 -23.81
CA ARG A 127 14.21 -2.46 -23.84
C ARG A 127 13.83 -1.73 -22.56
N ILE A 128 14.26 -2.23 -21.39
CA ILE A 128 14.03 -1.60 -20.09
C ILE A 128 14.71 -0.23 -20.04
N ILE A 129 16.00 -0.16 -20.40
CA ILE A 129 16.77 1.10 -20.40
C ILE A 129 16.12 2.12 -21.34
N ARG A 130 15.78 1.72 -22.56
CA ARG A 130 15.12 2.59 -23.55
C ARG A 130 13.80 3.14 -22.99
N ARG A 131 12.95 2.29 -22.41
CA ARG A 131 11.68 2.71 -21.81
C ARG A 131 11.88 3.73 -20.69
N GLN A 132 12.92 3.57 -19.86
CA GLN A 132 13.22 4.52 -18.79
C GLN A 132 13.72 5.87 -19.34
N LEU A 133 14.57 5.85 -20.38
CA LEU A 133 14.98 7.06 -21.08
C LEU A 133 13.77 7.78 -21.69
N GLU A 134 12.91 7.08 -22.43
CA GLU A 134 11.69 7.64 -23.03
C GLU A 134 10.78 8.27 -21.98
N ARG A 135 10.59 7.64 -20.82
CA ARG A 135 9.80 8.21 -19.71
C ARG A 135 10.43 9.49 -19.17
N ARG A 136 11.76 9.55 -19.07
CA ARG A 136 12.49 10.72 -18.60
C ARG A 136 12.41 11.88 -19.60
N TYR A 137 12.54 11.60 -20.89
CA TYR A 137 12.49 12.64 -21.94
C TYR A 137 11.08 13.11 -22.28
N ARG A 138 10.06 12.22 -22.25
CA ARG A 138 8.65 12.61 -22.49
C ARG A 138 8.08 13.56 -21.45
N ARG A 139 8.62 13.57 -20.23
CA ARG A 139 8.07 14.39 -19.13
C ARG A 139 8.63 15.81 -19.07
N GLY A 140 9.55 16.17 -19.97
CA GLY A 140 10.28 17.44 -19.86
C GLY A 140 11.13 17.47 -18.58
N THR A 141 12.12 18.34 -18.55
CA THR A 141 12.94 18.59 -17.36
C THR A 141 12.01 18.84 -16.16
N PRO A 142 12.11 18.10 -15.03
CA PRO A 142 11.21 18.32 -13.91
C PRO A 142 11.34 19.75 -13.42
N ALA A 143 10.20 20.43 -13.28
CA ALA A 143 10.09 21.71 -12.61
C ALA A 143 10.79 21.61 -11.25
N GLN A 144 11.63 22.60 -10.97
CA GLN A 144 12.40 22.72 -9.75
C GLN A 144 11.44 22.70 -8.55
N PHE A 145 11.42 21.60 -7.80
CA PHE A 145 10.92 21.63 -6.43
C PHE A 145 11.99 22.31 -5.58
N GLY A 146 11.89 23.64 -5.51
CA GLY A 146 12.61 24.48 -4.56
C GLY A 146 12.00 24.40 -3.17
#